data_AF-A0A933JA31-F1
#
_entry.id   AF-A0A933JA31-F1
#
_cell.length_a   1.000
_cell.length_b   1.000
_cell.length_c   1.000
_cell.angle_alpha   90.00
_cell.angle_beta   90.00
_cell.angle_gamma   90.00
#
_symmetry.space_group_name_H-M   'P 1'
#
loop_
_entity.id
_entity.type
_entity.pdbx_description
1 polymer ?
#
loop_
_entity_poly.entity_id
_entity_poly.type
_entity_poly.pdbx_seq_one_letter_code
_entity_poly.pdbx_strand_id
1 'polypeptide(L)'
;MNGTVDGLLSHITPGARTAIVVPTASFLPDAFFKEGVGMVSGAQIFNAGLALDLLSQGARAHHLYGCCARKINLLPLTARAGLKPRRSQAAGPLPGMKF
;
A
#
# COMPACT_ATOMS: atom_id res chain seq x y z
N MET A 1 -9.64 12.17 2.72
CA MET A 1 -10.68 11.20 3.14
C MET A 1 -12.01 11.93 3.10
N ASN A 2 -13.07 11.29 2.64
CA ASN A 2 -14.40 11.90 2.43
C ASN A 2 -15.46 11.40 3.42
N GLY A 3 -15.08 10.60 4.42
CA GLY A 3 -15.99 10.11 5.47
C GLY A 3 -16.98 9.02 5.03
N THR A 4 -16.86 8.47 3.81
CA THR A 4 -17.85 7.50 3.30
C THR A 4 -17.44 6.04 3.48
N VAL A 5 -16.28 5.76 4.07
CA VAL A 5 -15.72 4.41 4.06
C VAL A 5 -16.57 3.45 4.88
N ASP A 6 -17.01 3.84 6.06
CA ASP A 6 -17.80 2.97 6.95
C ASP A 6 -19.14 2.58 6.31
N GLY A 7 -19.78 3.55 5.65
CA GLY A 7 -21.00 3.32 4.88
C GLY A 7 -20.79 2.40 3.68
N LEU A 8 -19.61 2.39 3.04
CA LEU A 8 -19.32 1.45 1.96
C LEU A 8 -19.02 0.05 2.51
N LEU A 9 -18.32 -0.04 3.63
CA LEU A 9 -17.96 -1.31 4.27
C LEU A 9 -19.21 -2.07 4.76
N SER A 10 -20.25 -1.37 5.21
CA SER A 10 -21.51 -1.99 5.63
C SER A 10 -22.28 -2.71 4.52
N HIS A 11 -21.93 -2.47 3.25
CA HIS A 11 -22.55 -3.12 2.09
C HIS A 11 -21.74 -4.31 1.54
N ILE A 12 -20.65 -4.68 2.21
CA ILE A 12 -19.85 -5.86 1.82
C ILE A 12 -20.69 -7.12 2.03
N THR A 13 -20.94 -7.86 0.95
CA THR A 13 -21.64 -9.14 1.03
C THR A 13 -20.72 -10.24 1.56
N PRO A 14 -21.26 -11.22 2.33
CA PRO A 14 -20.48 -12.37 2.77
C PRO A 14 -19.82 -13.10 1.59
N GLY A 15 -18.51 -13.37 1.71
CA GLY A 15 -17.73 -14.04 0.67
C GLY A 15 -17.21 -13.13 -0.46
N ALA A 16 -17.54 -11.83 -0.45
CA ALA A 16 -16.97 -10.89 -1.39
C ALA A 16 -15.45 -10.74 -1.22
N ARG A 17 -14.74 -10.53 -2.33
CA ARG A 17 -13.32 -10.16 -2.32
C ARG A 17 -13.19 -8.64 -2.32
N THR A 18 -12.90 -8.07 -1.16
CA THR A 18 -12.81 -6.62 -0.99
C THR A 18 -11.36 -6.18 -0.78
N ALA A 19 -10.99 -5.05 -1.40
CA ALA A 19 -9.72 -4.40 -1.18
C ALA A 19 -9.90 -2.90 -0.93
N ILE A 20 -9.13 -2.36 0.02
CA ILE A 20 -9.01 -0.91 0.21
C ILE A 20 -7.69 -0.46 -0.41
N VAL A 21 -7.76 0.51 -1.30
CA VAL A 21 -6.59 1.04 -2.01
C VAL A 21 -6.46 2.53 -1.74
N VAL A 22 -5.67 2.89 -0.73
CA VAL A 22 -5.38 4.29 -0.41
C VAL A 22 -4.03 4.36 0.31
N PRO A 23 -3.15 5.34 0.02
CA PRO A 23 -1.81 5.40 0.60
C PRO A 23 -1.79 5.30 2.14
N THR A 24 -2.82 5.83 2.80
CA THR A 24 -2.93 5.92 4.27
C THR A 24 -3.55 4.68 4.92
N ALA A 25 -4.26 3.82 4.19
CA ALA A 25 -4.96 2.68 4.82
C ALA A 25 -3.99 1.65 5.41
N SER A 26 -2.75 1.61 4.93
CA SER A 26 -1.71 0.74 5.48
C SER A 26 -1.28 1.10 6.91
N PHE A 27 -1.71 2.23 7.48
CA PHE A 27 -1.41 2.58 8.88
C PHE A 27 -2.20 1.77 9.90
N LEU A 28 -3.44 1.38 9.58
CA LEU A 28 -4.28 0.58 10.48
C LEU A 28 -5.03 -0.52 9.71
N PRO A 29 -4.31 -1.51 9.14
CA PRO A 29 -4.91 -2.53 8.30
C PRO A 29 -5.90 -3.43 9.05
N ASP A 30 -5.64 -3.70 10.34
CA ASP A 30 -6.47 -4.60 11.15
C ASP A 30 -7.89 -4.08 11.38
N ALA A 31 -8.09 -2.76 11.40
CA ALA A 31 -9.42 -2.17 11.49
C ALA A 31 -10.27 -2.56 10.26
N PHE A 32 -9.68 -2.49 9.07
CA PHE A 32 -10.37 -2.86 7.84
C PHE A 32 -10.60 -4.37 7.71
N PHE A 33 -9.65 -5.19 8.19
CA PHE A 33 -9.83 -6.65 8.19
C PHE A 33 -11.00 -7.10 9.07
N LYS A 34 -11.25 -6.41 10.20
CA LYS A 34 -12.42 -6.67 11.06
C LYS A 34 -13.75 -6.37 10.36
N GLU A 35 -13.76 -5.39 9.45
CA GLU A 35 -14.90 -5.03 8.62
C GLU A 35 -15.04 -5.89 7.33
N GLY A 36 -14.37 -7.04 7.28
CA GLY A 36 -14.49 -7.99 6.16
C GLY A 36 -13.65 -7.65 4.92
N VAL A 37 -12.73 -6.69 5.00
CA VAL A 37 -11.80 -6.41 3.90
C VAL A 37 -10.75 -7.52 3.80
N GLY A 38 -10.50 -8.02 2.58
CA GLY A 38 -9.55 -9.11 2.35
C GLY A 38 -8.11 -8.66 2.09
N MET A 39 -7.92 -7.39 1.69
CA MET A 39 -6.61 -6.81 1.40
C MET A 39 -6.60 -5.29 1.64
N VAL A 40 -5.53 -4.78 2.23
CA VAL A 40 -5.28 -3.34 2.37
C VAL A 40 -4.03 -2.98 1.58
N SER A 41 -4.19 -2.14 0.56
CA SER A 41 -3.11 -1.61 -0.26
C SER A 41 -2.74 -0.19 0.17
N GLY A 42 -1.45 0.11 0.22
CA GLY A 42 -0.93 1.41 0.60
C GLY A 42 0.44 1.70 -0.01
N ALA A 43 1.11 2.72 0.53
CA ALA A 43 2.45 3.09 0.14
C ALA A 43 3.39 3.04 1.34
N GLN A 44 4.55 2.41 1.18
CA GLN A 44 5.64 2.45 2.14
C GLN A 44 6.69 3.44 1.64
N ILE A 45 6.95 4.49 2.43
CA ILE A 45 8.11 5.36 2.25
C ILE A 45 9.32 4.66 2.84
N PHE A 46 10.37 4.47 2.03
CA PHE A 46 11.64 3.87 2.48
C PHE A 46 12.79 4.88 2.52
N ASN A 47 12.60 6.09 1.98
CA ASN A 47 13.51 7.22 2.14
C ASN A 47 12.68 8.49 2.40
N ALA A 48 12.52 8.87 3.67
CA ALA A 48 11.67 9.98 4.07
C ALA A 48 12.23 11.34 3.65
N GLY A 49 13.55 11.55 3.72
CA GLY A 49 14.19 12.82 3.33
C GLY A 49 13.92 13.15 1.87
N LEU A 50 14.26 12.24 0.97
CA LEU A 50 14.00 12.41 -0.46
C LEU A 50 12.51 12.56 -0.77
N ALA A 51 11.64 11.83 -0.06
CA ALA A 51 10.20 11.96 -0.24
C ALA A 51 9.72 13.38 0.13
N LEU A 52 10.17 13.94 1.25
CA LEU A 52 9.83 15.29 1.67
C LEU A 52 10.38 16.36 0.72
N ASP A 53 11.61 16.20 0.23
CA ASP A 53 12.20 17.12 -0.75
C ASP A 53 11.37 17.15 -2.04
N LEU A 54 11.01 15.99 -2.59
CA LEU A 54 10.18 15.91 -3.78
C LEU A 54 8.78 16.47 -3.54
N LEU A 55 8.14 16.12 -2.42
CA LEU A 55 6.82 16.66 -2.06
C LEU A 55 6.84 18.19 -1.92
N SER A 56 7.91 18.76 -1.35
CA SER A 56 8.08 20.21 -1.22
C SER A 56 8.14 20.94 -2.56
N GLN A 57 8.57 20.24 -3.62
CA GLN A 57 8.62 20.73 -5.00
C GLN A 57 7.32 20.47 -5.77
N GLY A 58 6.26 19.98 -5.12
CA GLY A 58 4.98 19.66 -5.76
C GLY A 58 4.95 18.30 -6.45
N ALA A 59 5.90 17.40 -6.15
CA ALA A 59 5.88 16.05 -6.70
C ALA A 59 4.63 15.29 -6.25
N ARG A 60 4.03 14.59 -7.21
CA ARG A 60 2.89 13.69 -6.98
C ARG A 60 3.37 12.26 -6.71
N ALA A 61 2.51 11.43 -6.12
CA ALA A 61 2.80 10.04 -5.73
C ALA A 61 3.56 9.20 -6.77
N HIS A 62 3.28 9.33 -8.07
CA HIS A 62 3.98 8.58 -9.11
C HIS A 62 5.47 8.92 -9.24
N HIS A 63 5.88 10.14 -8.88
CA HIS A 63 7.30 10.53 -8.85
C HIS A 63 8.05 9.90 -7.67
N LEU A 64 7.34 9.54 -6.59
CA LEU A 64 7.94 8.94 -5.40
C LEU A 64 8.15 7.42 -5.59
N TYR A 65 7.31 6.78 -6.42
CA TYR A 65 7.36 5.34 -6.59
C TYR A 65 8.63 4.90 -7.32
N GLY A 66 9.37 3.96 -6.72
CA GLY A 66 10.61 3.43 -7.26
C GLY A 66 11.87 4.15 -6.77
N CYS A 67 11.77 5.41 -6.32
CA CYS A 67 12.90 6.18 -5.81
C CYS A 67 12.92 6.33 -4.28
N CYS A 68 11.75 6.60 -3.67
CA CYS A 68 11.63 6.78 -2.21
C CYS A 68 10.37 6.15 -1.60
N ALA A 69 9.46 5.65 -2.43
CA ALA A 69 8.24 4.96 -2.03
C ALA A 69 8.03 3.67 -2.83
N ARG A 70 7.31 2.70 -2.25
CA ARG A 70 6.82 1.51 -2.95
C ARG A 70 5.37 1.22 -2.60
N LYS A 71 4.63 0.61 -3.52
CA LYS A 71 3.30 0.06 -3.22
C LYS A 71 3.44 -1.19 -2.35
N ILE A 72 2.58 -1.32 -1.35
CA ILE A 72 2.51 -2.50 -0.49
C ILE A 72 1.07 -3.02 -0.44
N ASN A 73 0.92 -4.34 -0.30
CA ASN A 73 -0.35 -5.00 -0.06
C ASN A 73 -0.22 -5.79 1.24
N LEU A 74 -1.12 -5.53 2.17
CA LEU A 74 -1.22 -6.19 3.47
C LEU A 74 -2.41 -7.14 3.41
N LEU A 75 -2.19 -8.36 3.89
CA LEU A 75 -3.19 -9.41 3.98
C LEU A 75 -3.35 -9.80 5.45
N PRO A 76 -4.56 -10.17 5.89
CA PRO A 76 -4.77 -10.62 7.25
C PRO A 76 -3.95 -11.90 7.51
N LEU A 77 -3.47 -12.08 8.74
CA LEU A 77 -2.63 -13.23 9.07
C LEU A 77 -3.32 -14.57 8.84
N THR A 78 -4.64 -14.61 8.97
CA THR A 78 -5.49 -15.78 8.64
C THR A 78 -5.40 -16.18 7.17
N ALA A 79 -5.08 -15.25 6.26
CA ALA A 79 -4.90 -15.55 4.85
C ALA A 79 -3.58 -16.27 4.53
N ARG A 80 -2.61 -16.30 5.46
CA ARG A 80 -1.27 -16.90 5.21
C ARG A 80 -1.30 -18.40 4.93
N ALA A 81 -2.35 -19.13 5.31
CA ALA A 81 -2.45 -20.57 5.12
C ALA A 81 -2.35 -21.02 3.64
N GLY A 82 -2.54 -20.11 2.67
CA GLY A 82 -2.44 -20.41 1.22
C GLY A 82 -1.42 -19.59 0.43
N LEU A 83 -0.59 -18.74 1.06
CA LEU A 83 0.37 -17.90 0.32
C LEU A 83 1.66 -18.66 -0.01
N LYS A 84 1.94 -18.78 -1.31
CA LYS A 84 3.26 -19.22 -1.82
C LYS A 84 4.34 -18.22 -1.37
N PRO A 85 5.54 -18.66 -0.93
CA PRO A 85 6.61 -17.75 -0.52
C PRO A 85 6.92 -16.73 -1.61
N ARG A 86 6.96 -15.45 -1.23
CA ARG A 86 7.24 -14.35 -2.16
C ARG A 86 8.69 -14.46 -2.65
N ARG A 87 8.91 -14.62 -3.96
CA ARG A 87 10.24 -14.46 -4.57
C ARG A 87 10.77 -13.06 -4.22
N SER A 88 11.97 -13.00 -3.67
CA SER A 88 12.70 -11.75 -3.45
C SER A 88 12.77 -10.97 -4.77
N GLN A 89 12.10 -9.83 -4.82
CA GLN A 89 12.27 -8.88 -5.90
C GLN A 89 13.45 -8.00 -5.48
N ALA A 90 14.67 -8.44 -5.84
CA ALA A 90 15.85 -7.61 -5.71
C ALA A 90 15.58 -6.28 -6.43
N ALA A 91 15.91 -5.17 -5.78
CA ALA A 91 15.92 -3.88 -6.44
C ALA A 91 16.81 -3.99 -7.68
N GLY A 92 16.22 -3.84 -8.87
CA GLY A 92 16.99 -3.74 -10.10
C GLY A 92 17.95 -2.56 -9.99
N PRO A 93 19.12 -2.62 -10.64
CA PRO A 93 20.11 -1.55 -10.56
C PRO A 93 19.48 -0.23 -11.02
N LEU A 94 19.76 0.84 -10.27
CA LEU A 94 19.34 2.21 -10.61
C LEU A 94 19.95 2.59 -11.97
N PRO A 95 19.16 3.06 -12.95
CA PRO A 95 19.69 3.42 -14.25
C PRO A 95 20.43 4.77 -14.16
N GLY A 96 21.73 4.76 -14.51
CA GLY A 96 22.37 5.91 -15.15
C GLY A 96 23.27 6.84 -14.32
N MET A 97 24.23 6.33 -13.55
CA MET A 97 25.43 7.12 -13.21
C MET A 97 26.56 6.78 -14.18
N LYS A 98 26.86 7.70 -15.10
CA LYS A 98 28.11 7.72 -15.87
C LYS A 98 29.04 8.72 -15.18
N PHE A 99 30.27 8.29 -14.90
CA PHE A 99 31.37 9.14 -14.46
C PHE A 99 31.81 10.09 -15.58
#